data_AF-A0A3M1AR66-F1
#
_entry.id   AF-A0A3M1AR66-F1
#
_cell.length_a   1.000
_cell.length_b   1.000
_cell.length_c   1.000
_cell.angle_alpha   90.00
_cell.angle_beta   90.00
_cell.angle_gamma   90.00
#
_symmetry.space_group_name_H-M   'P 1'
#
loop_
_entity.id
_entity.type
_entity.pdbx_description
1 polymer ?
#
loop_
_entity_poly.entity_id
_entity_poly.type
_entity_poly.pdbx_seq_one_letter_code
_entity_poly.pdbx_strand_id
1 'polypeptide(L)' 'KRLSPGGLLFSCSCSQHISPELFQKILFAAASDAGRRMSIIGERGHPADHPIHVYHPEGRYLHAFALIAQD' A
#
# COMPACT_ATOMS: atom_id res chain seq x y z
N LYS A 1 14.78 -2.61 1.44
CA LYS A 1 16.21 -2.88 1.74
C LYS A 1 17.00 -1.67 2.25
N ARG A 2 16.70 -0.41 1.87
CA ARG A 2 17.50 0.78 2.27
C ARG A 2 16.99 1.55 3.50
N LEU A 3 15.83 1.21 4.05
CA LEU A 3 15.26 1.92 5.19
C LEU A 3 16.05 1.64 6.47
N SER A 4 16.28 2.67 7.29
CA SER A 4 16.82 2.50 8.64
C SER A 4 15.76 1.86 9.57
N PRO A 5 16.17 1.29 10.72
CA PRO A 5 15.25 0.97 11.82
C PRO A 5 14.35 2.17 12.15
N GLY A 6 13.05 1.95 12.41
CA GLY A 6 12.09 3.03 12.67
C GLY A 6 11.70 3.88 11.46
N GLY A 7 12.24 3.59 10.27
CA GLY A 7 11.95 4.35 9.06
C GLY A 7 10.54 4.12 8.50
N LEU A 8 10.02 5.14 7.80
CA LEU A 8 8.70 5.12 7.18
C LEU A 8 8.78 4.82 5.68
N LEU A 9 7.95 3.87 5.22
CA LEU A 9 7.75 3.57 3.81
C LEU A 9 6.33 3.95 3.41
N PHE A 10 6.21 4.79 2.38
CA PHE A 10 4.93 5.01 1.71
C PHE A 10 4.98 4.35 0.34
N SER A 11 4.10 3.39 0.10
CA SER A 11 4.04 2.63 -1.16
C SER A 11 2.65 2.72 -1.76
N CYS A 12 2.57 2.93 -3.07
CA CYS A 12 1.32 3.08 -3.80
C CYS A 12 1.31 2.31 -5.12
N SER A 13 0.10 1.95 -5.56
CA SER A 13 -0.19 1.36 -6.86
C SER A 13 -1.40 2.05 -7.47
N CYS A 14 -1.29 2.45 -8.73
CA CYS A 14 -2.39 3.00 -9.53
C CYS A 14 -2.93 2.00 -10.57
N SER A 15 -2.53 0.73 -10.48
CA SER A 15 -2.99 -0.28 -11.42
C SER A 15 -4.36 -0.80 -11.02
N GLN A 16 -5.34 -0.68 -11.91
CA GLN A 16 -6.66 -1.27 -11.74
C GLN A 16 -6.63 -2.79 -11.55
N HIS A 17 -5.62 -3.47 -12.09
CA HIS A 17 -5.47 -4.92 -11.96
C HIS A 17 -4.94 -5.37 -10.59
N ILE A 18 -4.57 -4.42 -9.72
CA ILE A 18 -4.07 -4.69 -8.39
C ILE A 18 -5.14 -4.31 -7.38
N SER A 19 -5.77 -5.30 -6.75
CA SER A 19 -6.68 -5.06 -5.64
C SER A 19 -5.93 -4.61 -4.37
N PRO A 20 -6.59 -3.96 -3.40
CA PRO A 20 -5.97 -3.63 -2.11
C PRO A 20 -5.34 -4.84 -1.41
N GLU A 21 -6.03 -5.98 -1.44
CA GLU A 21 -5.61 -7.22 -0.77
C GLU A 21 -4.41 -7.84 -1.48
N LEU A 22 -4.39 -7.81 -2.81
CA LEU A 22 -3.24 -8.24 -3.59
C LEU A 22 -2.04 -7.32 -3.31
N PHE A 23 -2.26 -6.01 -3.24
CA PHE A 23 -1.19 -5.07 -2.94
C PHE A 23 -0.60 -5.30 -1.54
N GLN A 24 -1.44 -5.55 -0.54
CA GLN A 24 -0.99 -5.91 0.80
C GLN A 24 -0.14 -7.19 0.80
N LYS A 25 -0.53 -8.21 0.03
CA LYS A 25 0.26 -9.44 -0.15
C LYS A 25 1.61 -9.18 -0.82
N ILE A 26 1.65 -8.28 -1.81
CA ILE A 26 2.89 -7.85 -2.46
C ILE A 26 3.81 -7.16 -1.44
N LEU A 27 3.27 -6.27 -0.60
CA LEU A 27 4.03 -5.60 0.45
C LEU A 27 4.56 -6.60 1.50
N PHE A 28 3.76 -7.60 1.88
CA PHE A 28 4.18 -8.70 2.75
C PHE A 28 5.35 -9.48 2.13
N ALA A 29 5.21 -9.93 0.88
CA ALA A 29 6.26 -10.66 0.18
C ALA A 29 7.55 -9.82 0.08
N ALA A 30 7.44 -8.54 -0.26
CA ALA A 30 8.58 -7.63 -0.33
C ALA A 30 9.26 -7.40 1.03
N ALA A 31 8.48 -7.35 2.13
CA ALA A 31 9.03 -7.25 3.48
C ALA A 31 9.76 -8.55 3.89
N SER A 32 9.17 -9.71 3.57
CA SER A 32 9.78 -11.03 3.77
C SER A 32 11.09 -11.17 2.99
N ASP A 33 11.10 -10.86 1.70
CA ASP A 33 12.29 -10.91 0.84
C ASP A 33 13.38 -9.92 1.26
N ALA A 34 12.99 -8.83 1.92
CA ALA A 34 13.91 -7.86 2.48
C ALA A 34 14.41 -8.25 3.88
N GLY A 35 13.84 -9.28 4.52
CA GLY A 35 14.13 -9.65 5.90
C GLY A 35 13.78 -8.55 6.91
N ARG A 36 12.73 -7.76 6.64
CA ARG A 36 12.35 -6.61 7.47
C ARG A 36 11.00 -6.82 8.14
N ARG A 37 10.94 -6.53 9.44
CA ARG A 37 9.68 -6.42 10.17
C ARG A 37 9.05 -5.07 9.86
N MET A 38 7.90 -5.12 9.20
CA MET A 38 7.13 -3.94 8.80
C MET A 38 5.73 -4.03 9.40
N SER A 39 5.16 -2.90 9.79
CA SER A 39 3.76 -2.78 10.20
C SER A 39 3.05 -1.73 9.37
N ILE A 40 1.82 -2.01 8.96
CA ILE A 40 0.95 -1.03 8.31
C ILE A 40 0.42 -0.09 9.38
N ILE A 41 0.61 1.21 9.17
CA ILE A 41 0.17 2.27 10.07
C ILE A 41 -0.88 3.19 9.43
N GLY A 42 -1.20 2.97 8.16
CA GLY A 42 -2.24 3.70 7.48
C GLY A 42 -2.51 3.19 6.08
N GLU A 43 -3.78 3.23 5.69
CA GLU A 43 -4.23 2.98 4.33
C GLU A 43 -4.73 4.28 3.72
N ARG A 44 -4.44 4.48 2.44
CA ARG A 44 -4.88 5.63 1.65
C ARG A 44 -5.32 5.17 0.27
N GLY A 45 -6.11 6.00 -0.39
CA GLY A 45 -6.61 5.77 -1.74
C GLY A 45 -6.90 7.10 -2.41
N HIS A 46 -7.95 7.14 -3.21
CA HIS A 46 -8.34 8.34 -3.94
C HIS A 46 -8.67 9.52 -3.02
N PRO A 47 -8.22 10.74 -3.36
CA PRO A 47 -8.70 11.97 -2.73
C PRO A 47 -10.15 12.29 -3.13
N ALA A 48 -10.78 13.23 -2.43
CA ALA A 48 -12.21 13.55 -2.59
C ALA A 48 -12.58 14.15 -3.96
N ASP A 49 -11.61 14.74 -4.67
CA ASP A 49 -11.76 15.22 -6.05
C ASP A 49 -11.74 14.07 -7.09
N HIS A 50 -11.48 12.84 -6.66
CA HIS A 50 -11.53 11.61 -7.47
C HIS A 50 -12.49 10.59 -6.83
N PRO A 51 -13.81 10.87 -6.80
CA PRO A 51 -14.77 9.98 -6.16
C PRO A 51 -14.87 8.64 -6.89
N ILE A 52 -15.02 7.56 -6.13
CA ILE A 52 -15.35 6.25 -6.68
C ILE A 52 -16.86 6.16 -6.81
N HIS A 53 -17.33 5.96 -8.02
CA HIS A 53 -18.75 5.85 -8.29
C HIS A 53 -19.27 4.47 -7.89
N VAL A 54 -20.43 4.41 -7.21
CA VAL A 54 -20.99 3.15 -6.70
C VAL A 54 -21.37 2.15 -7.80
N TYR A 55 -21.67 2.66 -9.01
CA TYR A 55 -21.96 1.84 -10.20
C TYR A 55 -20.73 1.60 -11.09
N HIS A 56 -19.55 2.06 -10.68
CA HIS A 56 -18.28 1.83 -11.38
C HIS A 56 -17.16 1.56 -10.36
N PRO A 57 -17.22 0.43 -9.63
CA PRO A 57 -16.23 0.08 -8.62
C PRO A 57 -14.81 -0.08 -9.19
N GLU A 58 -14.68 -0.35 -10.50
CA GLU A 58 -13.40 -0.44 -11.21
C GLU A 58 -12.63 0.88 -11.24
N GLY A 59 -13.29 2.01 -10.92
CA GLY A 59 -12.65 3.30 -10.70
C GLY A 59 -11.78 3.35 -9.43
N ARG A 60 -11.88 2.37 -8.52
CA ARG A 60 -11.03 2.23 -7.34
C ARG A 60 -9.67 1.59 -7.71
N TYR A 61 -8.85 2.31 -8.48
CA TYR A 61 -7.53 1.82 -8.93
C TYR A 61 -6.33 2.27 -8.09
N LEU A 62 -6.49 3.30 -7.25
CA LEU A 62 -5.40 3.83 -6.41
C LEU A 62 -5.45 3.20 -5.02
N HIS A 63 -4.36 2.52 -4.66
CA HIS A 63 -4.15 1.95 -3.34
C HIS A 63 -2.81 2.40 -2.79
N ALA A 64 -2.77 2.80 -1.52
CA ALA A 64 -1.54 3.22 -0.86
C ALA A 64 -1.51 2.75 0.59
N PHE A 65 -0.32 2.35 1.03
CA PHE A 65 -0.06 1.94 2.41
C PHE A 65 1.13 2.72 2.96
N ALA A 66 0.96 3.23 4.18
CA ALA A 66 2.03 3.72 5.02
C ALA A 66 2.48 2.58 5.94
N LEU A 67 3.78 2.30 5.95
CA LEU A 67 4.39 1.27 6.78
C LEU A 67 5.51 1.88 7.64
N ILE A 68 5.72 1.29 8.81
CA ILE A 68 6.88 1.56 9.68
C ILE A 68 7.73 0.31 9.80
N ALA A 69 9.05 0.47 9.67
CA ALA A 69 10.01 -0.57 10.00
C ALA A 69 10.15 -0.64 11.52
N GLN A 70 9.82 -1.80 12.10
CA GLN A 70 9.86 -1.97 13.56
C GLN A 70 11.32 -2.00 14.06
N ASP A 71 12.22 -2.60 13.29
CA ASP A 71 13.66 -2.67 13.54
C ASP A 71 14.45 -2.68 12.22
#